data_AF-A0AAW0H9U8-F1
#
_entry.id   AF-A0AAW0H9U8-F1
#
_cell.length_a   1.000
_cell.length_b   1.000
_cell.length_c   1.000
_cell.angle_alpha   90.00
_cell.angle_beta   90.00
_cell.angle_gamma   90.00
#
_symmetry.space_group_name_H-M   'P 1'
#
loop_
_entity.id
_entity.type
_entity.pdbx_description
1 polymer ?
#
loop_
_entity_poly.entity_id
_entity_poly.type
_entity_poly.pdbx_seq_one_letter_code
_entity_poly.pdbx_strand_id
1 'polypeptide(L)'
;MHLQNVNITLRILFRPVASQLPRIYTSIGEDYDERVLPSITTEILKSVVARFDAGELITQRELVSRQVSDDLTERAATFGLILDDVSLTHLTFGKEFTEAVEAKQVAQQEAERARFVVEKVSVQPDGRGSFPLLLCSASPSAGWPRNLSSVICPDNQKVEEPYSYNRFQRL
;
A
#
# COMPACT_ATOMS: atom_id res chain seq x y z
N MET A 1 -3.64 -23.23 1.79
CA MET A 1 -3.73 -21.89 2.42
C MET A 1 -2.34 -21.29 2.40
N HIS A 2 -2.17 -20.08 1.88
CA HIS A 2 -0.86 -19.39 1.90
C HIS A 2 -0.52 -19.06 3.35
N LEU A 3 0.62 -19.55 3.83
CA LEU A 3 1.15 -19.21 5.14
C LEU A 3 1.73 -17.80 5.04
N GLN A 4 0.93 -16.79 5.37
CA GLN A 4 1.39 -15.41 5.39
C GLN A 4 2.03 -15.11 6.75
N ASN A 5 3.34 -14.81 6.74
CA ASN A 5 4.03 -14.35 7.92
C ASN A 5 3.82 -12.83 8.06
N VAL A 6 3.00 -12.41 9.02
CA VAL A 6 2.72 -11.00 9.30
C VAL A 6 3.26 -10.66 10.69
N ASN A 7 4.13 -9.66 10.76
CA ASN A 7 4.60 -9.10 12.02
C ASN A 7 3.83 -7.82 12.32
N ILE A 8 3.19 -7.79 13.48
CA ILE A 8 2.34 -6.67 13.90
C ILE A 8 2.87 -6.15 15.23
N THR A 9 3.06 -4.84 15.32
CA THR A 9 3.45 -4.16 16.56
C THR A 9 2.32 -3.24 17.01
N LEU A 10 1.88 -3.43 18.25
CA LEU A 10 0.83 -2.66 18.90
C LEU A 10 1.42 -1.84 20.04
N ARG A 11 0.83 -0.67 20.27
CA ARG A 11 1.05 0.15 21.46
C ARG A 11 -0.27 0.27 22.21
N ILE A 12 -0.22 -0.02 23.51
CA ILE A 12 -1.40 -0.06 24.38
C ILE A 12 -1.12 0.83 25.59
N LEU A 13 -2.03 1.75 25.87
CA LEU A 13 -2.09 2.54 27.09
C LEU A 13 -3.22 1.98 27.96
N PHE A 14 -2.87 1.57 29.18
CA PHE A 14 -3.80 0.94 30.10
C PHE A 14 -3.65 1.50 31.50
N ARG A 15 -4.74 1.39 32.28
CA ARG A 15 -4.79 1.75 33.70
C ARG A 15 -5.62 0.71 34.47
N PRO A 16 -5.17 0.26 35.65
CA PRO A 16 -5.96 -0.64 36.48
C PRO A 16 -7.11 0.10 37.17
N VAL A 17 -8.22 -0.60 37.39
CA VAL A 17 -9.35 -0.07 38.16
C VAL A 17 -9.03 -0.10 39.65
N ALA A 18 -9.05 1.06 40.31
CA ALA A 18 -8.74 1.19 41.74
C ALA A 18 -9.60 0.28 42.63
N SER A 19 -10.87 0.10 42.30
CA SER A 19 -11.79 -0.77 43.05
C SER A 19 -11.45 -2.26 42.97
N GLN A 20 -10.75 -2.69 41.91
CA GLN A 20 -10.42 -4.11 41.67
C GLN A 20 -8.94 -4.43 41.95
N LEU A 21 -8.12 -3.43 42.31
CA LEU A 21 -6.69 -3.59 42.60
C LEU A 21 -6.37 -4.75 43.55
N PRO A 22 -7.05 -4.92 44.70
CA PRO A 22 -6.76 -6.03 45.62
C PRO A 22 -6.99 -7.40 44.98
N ARG A 23 -7.98 -7.49 44.09
CA ARG A 23 -8.35 -8.73 43.40
C ARG A 23 -7.31 -9.09 42.34
N ILE A 24 -6.88 -8.10 41.55
CA ILE A 24 -5.85 -8.25 40.53
C ILE A 24 -4.54 -8.71 41.18
N TYR A 25 -4.13 -8.01 42.25
CA TYR A 25 -2.89 -8.32 42.98
C TYR A 25 -2.88 -9.74 43.57
N THR A 26 -4.02 -10.20 44.10
CA THR A 26 -4.11 -11.55 44.70
C THR A 26 -4.21 -12.66 43.65
N SER A 27 -4.83 -12.40 42.50
CA SER A 27 -5.10 -13.44 41.49
C SER A 27 -3.99 -13.60 40.46
N ILE A 28 -3.38 -12.50 40.02
CA ILE A 28 -2.42 -12.47 38.91
C ILE A 28 -1.01 -12.14 39.40
N GLY A 29 -0.90 -11.36 40.47
CA GLY A 29 0.38 -10.88 41.02
C GLY A 29 0.74 -9.47 40.55
N GLU A 30 1.96 -9.04 40.83
CA GLU A 30 2.50 -7.74 40.40
C GLU A 30 2.73 -7.69 38.88
N ASP A 31 3.15 -8.79 38.26
CA ASP A 31 3.48 -8.88 36.82
C ASP A 31 2.25 -9.09 35.92
N TYR A 32 1.10 -8.50 36.30
CA TYR A 32 -0.15 -8.70 35.57
C TYR A 32 -0.10 -8.10 34.17
N ASP A 33 0.60 -6.99 33.98
CA ASP A 33 0.75 -6.31 32.70
C ASP A 33 1.58 -7.14 31.72
N GLU A 34 2.73 -7.67 32.15
CA GLU A 34 3.60 -8.49 31.30
C GLU A 34 2.99 -9.84 30.91
N ARG A 35 2.07 -10.36 31.74
CA ARG A 35 1.49 -11.69 31.51
C ARG A 35 0.13 -11.64 30.83
N VAL A 36 -0.75 -10.73 31.23
CA VAL A 36 -2.13 -10.66 30.74
C VAL A 36 -2.19 -9.93 29.41
N LEU A 37 -1.49 -8.81 29.26
CA LEU A 37 -1.59 -8.00 28.04
C LEU A 37 -1.13 -8.77 26.81
N PRO A 38 0.03 -9.46 26.80
CA PRO A 38 0.43 -10.24 25.61
C PRO A 38 -0.51 -11.41 25.33
N SER A 39 -1.07 -12.02 26.38
CA SER A 39 -1.99 -13.15 26.22
C SER A 39 -3.28 -12.73 25.50
N ILE A 40 -3.94 -11.67 25.97
CA ILE A 40 -5.15 -11.15 25.34
C ILE A 40 -4.83 -10.55 23.97
N THR A 41 -3.73 -9.81 23.86
CA THR A 41 -3.32 -9.17 22.60
C THR A 41 -3.09 -10.19 21.49
N THR A 42 -2.39 -11.30 21.79
CA THR A 42 -2.15 -12.36 20.80
C THR A 42 -3.43 -13.12 20.44
N GLU A 43 -4.37 -13.28 21.37
CA GLU A 43 -5.70 -13.86 21.07
C GLU A 43 -6.49 -12.98 20.10
N ILE A 44 -6.63 -11.69 20.40
CA ILE A 44 -7.39 -10.75 19.56
C ILE A 44 -6.73 -10.58 18.19
N LEU A 45 -5.41 -10.41 18.14
CA LEU A 45 -4.68 -10.32 16.87
C LEU A 45 -4.92 -11.55 15.99
N LYS A 46 -4.91 -12.76 16.57
CA LYS A 46 -5.21 -13.98 15.81
C LYS A 46 -6.64 -14.00 15.27
N SER A 47 -7.61 -13.54 16.07
CA SER A 47 -9.01 -13.45 15.63
C SER A 47 -9.19 -12.48 14.47
N VAL A 48 -8.54 -11.32 14.55
CA VAL A 48 -8.62 -10.26 13.54
C VAL A 48 -7.91 -10.68 12.25
N VAL A 49 -6.69 -11.23 12.34
CA VAL A 49 -5.95 -11.74 11.17
C VAL A 49 -6.67 -12.90 10.49
N ALA A 50 -7.51 -13.65 11.21
CA ALA A 50 -8.34 -14.69 10.60
C ALA A 50 -9.54 -14.14 9.80
N ARG A 51 -9.96 -12.89 10.07
CA ARG A 51 -11.10 -12.24 9.41
C ARG A 51 -10.71 -11.41 8.20
N PHE A 52 -9.51 -10.82 8.21
CA PHE A 52 -9.03 -9.91 7.16
C PHE A 52 -7.87 -10.50 6.37
N ASP A 53 -7.83 -10.26 5.06
CA ASP A 53 -6.65 -10.60 4.24
C ASP A 53 -5.57 -9.50 4.36
N ALA A 54 -4.32 -9.82 4.01
CA ALA A 54 -3.19 -8.88 4.11
C ALA A 54 -3.41 -7.57 3.33
N GLY A 55 -4.11 -7.61 2.18
CA GLY A 55 -4.45 -6.40 1.44
C GLY A 55 -5.42 -5.47 2.18
N GLU A 56 -6.35 -6.05 2.95
CA GLU A 56 -7.34 -5.31 3.74
C GLU A 56 -6.70 -4.72 5.00
N LEU A 57 -5.74 -5.44 5.61
CA LEU A 57 -4.97 -4.93 6.75
C LEU A 57 -4.18 -3.66 6.42
N ILE A 58 -3.73 -3.51 5.17
CA ILE A 58 -3.05 -2.31 4.69
C ILE A 58 -4.05 -1.19 4.39
N THR A 59 -5.10 -1.49 3.63
CA THR A 59 -6.03 -0.49 3.12
C THR A 59 -7.02 0.02 4.16
N GLN A 60 -7.43 -0.82 5.11
CA GLN A 60 -8.44 -0.53 6.13
C GLN A 60 -7.86 -0.54 7.55
N ARG A 61 -6.59 -0.12 7.69
CA ARG A 61 -5.86 -0.11 8.96
C ARG A 61 -6.63 0.58 10.10
N GLU A 62 -7.23 1.73 9.83
CA GLU A 62 -8.02 2.46 10.83
C GLU A 62 -9.23 1.65 11.34
N LEU A 63 -9.91 0.93 10.45
CA LEU A 63 -11.04 0.08 10.82
C LEU A 63 -10.57 -1.11 11.67
N VAL A 64 -9.48 -1.74 11.25
CA VAL A 64 -8.84 -2.84 11.98
C VAL A 64 -8.39 -2.36 13.37
N SER A 65 -7.80 -1.18 13.48
CA SER A 65 -7.36 -0.61 14.76
C SER A 65 -8.54 -0.38 15.72
N ARG A 66 -9.68 0.10 15.21
CA ARG A 66 -10.90 0.28 16.02
C ARG A 66 -11.44 -1.05 16.51
N GLN A 67 -11.58 -2.04 15.62
CA GLN A 67 -12.06 -3.37 16.02
C GLN A 67 -11.15 -4.03 17.06
N VAL A 68 -9.83 -3.95 16.86
CA VAL A 68 -8.85 -4.46 17.84
C VAL A 68 -9.01 -3.74 19.18
N SER A 69 -9.19 -2.42 19.18
CA SER A 69 -9.40 -1.63 20.39
C SER A 69 -10.68 -2.05 21.13
N ASP A 70 -11.79 -2.23 20.42
CA ASP A 70 -13.08 -2.62 21.01
C ASP A 70 -13.00 -4.03 21.61
N ASP A 71 -12.49 -5.00 20.85
CA ASP A 71 -12.33 -6.38 21.29
C ASP A 71 -11.36 -6.50 22.48
N LEU A 72 -10.26 -5.73 22.47
CA LEU A 72 -9.32 -5.68 23.60
C LEU A 72 -9.95 -5.05 24.84
N THR A 73 -10.76 -3.99 24.67
CA THR A 73 -11.40 -3.29 25.79
C THR A 73 -12.41 -4.21 26.48
N GLU A 74 -13.22 -4.94 25.71
CA GLU A 74 -14.17 -5.91 26.25
C GLU A 74 -13.47 -7.02 27.05
N ARG A 75 -12.39 -7.59 26.50
CA ARG A 75 -11.63 -8.63 27.20
C ARG A 75 -10.88 -8.09 28.42
N ALA A 76 -10.26 -6.92 28.33
CA ALA A 76 -9.53 -6.28 29.42
C ALA A 76 -10.44 -5.92 30.60
N ALA A 77 -11.68 -5.50 30.32
CA ALA A 77 -12.67 -5.17 31.35
C ALA A 77 -12.98 -6.35 32.28
N THR A 78 -12.93 -7.58 31.76
CA THR A 78 -13.14 -8.81 32.55
C THR A 78 -12.05 -9.02 33.61
N PHE A 79 -10.84 -8.51 33.35
CA PHE A 79 -9.70 -8.56 34.26
C PHE A 79 -9.59 -7.31 35.16
N GLY A 80 -10.49 -6.35 35.03
CA GLY A 80 -10.45 -5.09 35.80
C GLY A 80 -9.42 -4.09 35.28
N LEU A 81 -9.06 -4.18 34.00
CA LEU A 81 -8.17 -3.23 33.32
C LEU A 81 -8.99 -2.33 32.40
N ILE A 82 -8.67 -1.04 32.40
CA ILE A 82 -9.22 -0.07 31.45
C ILE A 82 -8.14 0.24 30.43
N LEU A 83 -8.50 0.18 29.15
CA LEU A 83 -7.64 0.62 28.05
C LEU A 83 -8.03 2.05 27.69
N ASP A 84 -7.08 2.97 27.75
CA ASP A 84 -7.30 4.39 27.41
C ASP A 84 -7.05 4.64 25.92
N ASP A 85 -6.03 3.98 25.34
CA ASP A 85 -5.71 4.08 23.91
C ASP A 85 -5.03 2.80 23.41
N VAL A 86 -5.43 2.35 22.22
CA VAL A 86 -4.81 1.22 21.52
C VAL A 86 -4.52 1.64 20.10
N SER A 87 -3.24 1.60 19.74
CA SER A 87 -2.75 2.04 18.45
C SER A 87 -1.87 0.98 17.79
N LEU A 88 -2.20 0.64 16.55
CA LEU A 88 -1.29 -0.12 15.67
C LEU A 88 -0.10 0.78 15.30
N THR A 89 1.13 0.30 15.48
CA THR A 89 2.33 1.08 15.10
C THR A 89 2.86 0.60 13.76
N HIS A 90 3.35 -0.64 13.71
CA HIS A 90 3.98 -1.21 12.52
C HIS A 90 3.31 -2.51 12.07
N LEU A 91 3.15 -2.64 10.75
CA LEU A 91 2.68 -3.83 10.06
C LEU A 91 3.73 -4.21 9.03
N THR A 92 4.36 -5.37 9.19
CA THR A 92 5.39 -5.85 8.28
C THR A 92 4.97 -7.21 7.72
N PHE A 93 4.87 -7.28 6.40
CA PHE A 93 4.60 -8.52 5.69
C PHE A 93 5.90 -9.20 5.28
N GLY A 94 5.89 -10.53 5.16
CA GLY A 94 7.02 -11.28 4.63
C GLY A 94 7.39 -10.83 3.21
N LYS A 95 8.68 -10.90 2.87
CA LYS A 95 9.25 -10.45 1.59
C LYS A 95 8.52 -11.03 0.36
N GLU A 96 8.13 -12.31 0.44
CA GLU A 96 7.39 -13.00 -0.63
C GLU A 96 6.04 -12.33 -0.95
N PHE A 97 5.35 -11.79 0.05
CA PHE A 97 4.08 -11.11 -0.16
C PHE A 97 4.29 -9.75 -0.82
N THR A 98 5.26 -8.97 -0.32
CA THR A 98 5.59 -7.66 -0.90
C THR A 98 6.01 -7.80 -2.36
N GLU A 99 6.86 -8.78 -2.68
CA GLU A 99 7.29 -9.06 -4.07
C GLU A 99 6.10 -9.45 -4.96
N ALA A 100 5.19 -10.29 -4.47
CA ALA A 100 4.01 -10.70 -5.23
C ALA A 100 3.03 -9.53 -5.46
N VAL A 101 2.90 -8.61 -4.50
CA VAL A 101 2.07 -7.41 -4.64
C VAL A 101 2.71 -6.44 -5.63
N GLU A 102 4.01 -6.18 -5.52
CA GLU A 102 4.75 -5.33 -6.46
C GLU A 102 4.68 -5.89 -7.90
N ALA A 103 4.90 -7.19 -8.08
CA ALA A 103 4.80 -7.84 -9.38
C ALA A 103 3.39 -7.72 -9.99
N LYS A 104 2.33 -7.86 -9.17
CA LYS A 104 0.95 -7.64 -9.61
C LYS A 104 0.69 -6.19 -10.02
N GLN A 105 1.23 -5.22 -9.25
CA GLN A 105 1.09 -3.81 -9.56
C GLN A 105 1.80 -3.46 -10.87
N VAL A 106 3.01 -3.96 -11.10
CA VAL A 106 3.76 -3.76 -12.35
C VAL A 106 2.98 -4.35 -13.53
N ALA A 107 2.48 -5.58 -13.42
CA ALA A 107 1.72 -6.22 -14.48
C ALA A 107 0.41 -5.47 -14.80
N GLN A 108 -0.30 -4.96 -13.78
CA GLN A 108 -1.49 -4.12 -13.98
C GLN A 108 -1.15 -2.81 -14.70
N GLN A 109 -0.07 -2.15 -14.28
CA GLN A 109 0.36 -0.90 -14.88
C GLN A 109 0.81 -1.07 -16.34
N GLU A 110 1.51 -2.16 -16.66
CA GLU A 110 1.88 -2.49 -18.04
C GLU A 110 0.66 -2.76 -18.91
N ALA A 111 -0.34 -3.47 -18.39
CA ALA A 111 -1.59 -3.73 -19.09
C ALA A 111 -2.39 -2.43 -19.36
N GLU A 112 -2.46 -1.51 -18.38
CA GLU A 112 -3.10 -0.21 -18.56
C GLU A 112 -2.36 0.65 -19.60
N ARG A 113 -1.02 0.69 -19.54
CA ARG A 113 -0.20 1.38 -20.53
C ARG A 113 -0.41 0.83 -21.94
N ALA A 114 -0.45 -0.50 -22.08
CA ALA A 114 -0.70 -1.14 -23.37
C ALA A 114 -2.08 -0.78 -23.92
N ARG A 115 -3.12 -0.77 -23.08
CA ARG A 115 -4.48 -0.33 -23.47
C ARG A 115 -4.50 1.12 -23.95
N PHE A 116 -3.87 2.03 -23.20
CA PHE A 116 -3.77 3.44 -23.58
C PHE A 116 -3.01 3.65 -24.90
N VAL A 117 -1.96 2.85 -25.13
CA VAL A 117 -1.19 2.89 -26.39
C VAL A 117 -2.00 2.40 -27.58
N VAL A 118 -2.88 1.41 -27.42
CA VAL A 118 -3.75 0.95 -28.50
C VAL A 118 -4.83 1.99 -28.80
N GLU A 119 -5.47 2.55 -27.77
CA GLU A 119 -6.54 3.53 -27.92
C GLU A 119 -6.06 4.82 -28.62
N LYS A 120 -4.88 5.34 -28.25
CA LYS A 120 -4.31 6.52 -28.93
C LYS A 120 -3.97 6.28 -30.40
N VAL A 121 -3.64 5.04 -30.79
CA VAL A 121 -3.31 4.68 -32.18
C VAL A 121 -4.59 4.60 -33.01
N SER A 122 -5.69 4.11 -32.44
CA SER A 122 -6.99 4.07 -33.14
C SER A 122 -7.68 5.44 -33.27
N VAL A 123 -7.37 6.40 -32.39
CA VAL A 123 -8.01 7.74 -32.37
C VAL A 123 -7.32 8.74 -33.32
N GLN A 124 -6.20 8.39 -33.95
CA GLN A 124 -5.76 9.11 -35.15
C GLN A 124 -6.49 8.51 -36.36
N PRO A 125 -7.53 9.17 -36.91
CA PRO A 125 -8.17 8.66 -38.11
C PRO A 125 -7.15 8.72 -39.25
N ASP A 126 -6.71 7.55 -39.71
CA ASP A 126 -6.05 7.39 -41.00
C ASP A 126 -6.94 8.03 -42.07
N GLY A 127 -6.55 9.22 -42.53
CA GLY A 127 -6.98 9.78 -43.80
C GLY A 127 -6.46 8.91 -44.95
N ARG A 128 -7.02 7.71 -45.12
CA ARG A 128 -6.83 6.91 -46.33
C ARG A 128 -7.90 7.28 -47.34
N GLY A 129 -7.60 8.36 -48.08
CA GLY A 129 -8.06 8.48 -49.45
C GLY A 129 -7.60 7.26 -50.27
N SER A 130 -8.48 6.85 -51.17
CA SER A 130 -8.19 5.91 -52.25
C SER A 130 -6.94 6.32 -53.02
N PHE A 131 -5.93 5.46 -53.10
CA PHE A 131 -4.81 5.64 -54.02
C PHE A 131 -5.06 4.84 -55.31
N PRO A 132 -5.24 5.48 -56.48
CA PRO A 132 -4.97 4.80 -57.73
C PRO A 132 -3.46 4.81 -57.99
N LEU A 133 -2.97 3.68 -58.51
CA LEU A 133 -1.62 3.51 -59.01
C LEU A 133 -1.30 4.58 -60.05
N LEU A 134 -0.28 5.42 -59.79
CA LEU A 134 0.44 6.11 -60.85
C LEU A 134 1.91 6.28 -60.44
N LEU A 135 2.73 5.56 -61.20
CA LEU A 135 4.16 5.64 -61.29
C LEU A 135 4.58 7.09 -61.56
N CYS A 136 5.55 7.63 -60.82
CA CYS A 136 6.35 8.74 -61.33
C CYS A 136 7.77 8.66 -60.76
N SER A 137 8.67 8.16 -61.60
CA SER A 137 10.10 8.34 -61.51
C SER A 137 10.44 9.83 -61.52
N ALA A 138 11.17 10.35 -60.53
CA ALA A 138 12.03 11.52 -60.68
C ALA A 138 13.04 11.62 -59.52
N SER A 139 14.28 11.95 -59.90
CA SER A 139 15.53 11.98 -59.14
C SER A 139 15.60 12.97 -57.96
N PRO A 140 16.66 12.87 -57.12
CA PRO A 140 16.84 13.63 -55.89
C PRO A 140 17.55 14.98 -56.15
N SER A 141 16.96 16.09 -55.71
CA SER A 141 17.72 17.32 -55.44
C SER A 141 16.92 18.33 -54.61
N ALA A 142 17.66 19.02 -53.73
CA ALA A 142 17.34 20.28 -53.05
C ALA A 142 16.59 20.24 -51.70
N GLY A 143 17.35 20.57 -50.65
CA GLY A 143 16.99 21.67 -49.74
C GLY A 143 16.19 21.32 -48.49
N TRP A 144 16.89 21.07 -47.37
CA TRP A 144 16.30 21.18 -46.03
C TRP A 144 16.26 22.65 -45.60
N PRO A 145 15.09 23.21 -45.22
CA PRO A 145 15.06 24.31 -44.27
C PRO A 145 14.97 23.78 -42.82
N ARG A 146 15.87 24.32 -41.99
CA ARG A 146 15.78 24.34 -40.54
C ARG A 146 14.59 25.22 -40.12
N ASN A 147 13.70 24.67 -39.30
CA ASN A 147 12.93 25.31 -38.22
C ASN A 147 11.46 24.86 -38.20
N LEU A 148 11.08 24.14 -37.13
CA LEU A 148 9.75 24.27 -36.54
C LEU A 148 9.90 23.87 -35.08
N SER A 149 10.11 24.93 -34.30
CA SER A 149 9.93 24.94 -32.86
C SER A 149 8.49 24.58 -32.49
N SER A 150 8.37 24.09 -31.26
CA SER A 150 7.14 23.95 -30.46
C SER A 150 6.20 22.80 -30.82
N VAL A 151 6.33 21.70 -30.08
CA VAL A 151 5.15 20.99 -29.59
C VAL A 151 4.87 21.54 -28.19
N ILE A 152 3.76 22.26 -28.10
CA ILE A 152 3.13 22.67 -26.85
C ILE A 152 2.57 21.39 -26.22
N CYS A 153 3.10 20.99 -25.06
CA CYS A 153 2.41 20.05 -24.18
C CYS A 153 1.49 20.88 -23.26
N PRO A 154 0.15 20.70 -23.29
CA PRO A 154 -0.72 21.26 -22.26
C PRO A 154 -0.75 20.34 -21.04
N ASP A 155 -0.50 20.94 -19.88
CA ASP A 155 -0.75 20.51 -18.50
C ASP A 155 -0.29 19.10 -18.06
N ASN A 156 0.82 19.00 -17.31
CA ASN A 156 0.94 19.27 -15.87
C ASN A 156 0.33 18.16 -14.99
N GLN A 157 1.14 17.14 -14.71
CA GLN A 157 1.09 16.44 -13.43
C GLN A 157 2.51 16.07 -13.02
N LYS A 158 3.10 16.88 -12.12
CA LYS A 158 4.26 16.47 -11.34
C LYS A 158 3.89 15.24 -10.53
N VAL A 159 4.49 14.11 -10.84
CA VAL A 159 4.68 13.01 -9.89
C VAL A 159 6.13 13.07 -9.46
N GLU A 160 6.34 13.36 -8.17
CA GLU A 160 7.67 13.39 -7.57
C GLU A 160 8.33 12.01 -7.67
N GLU A 161 9.55 11.97 -8.20
CA GLU A 161 10.37 10.77 -8.28
C GLU A 161 11.06 10.52 -6.93
N PRO A 162 10.99 9.30 -6.35
CA PRO A 162 11.97 8.88 -5.36
C PRO A 162 12.90 7.84 -5.99
N TYR A 163 13.77 8.26 -6.91
CA TYR A 163 14.93 7.44 -7.31
C TYR A 163 16.18 8.31 -7.43
N SER A 164 16.89 8.43 -6.30
CA SER A 164 18.24 8.96 -6.26
C SER A 164 19.18 8.02 -7.01
N TYR A 165 19.68 8.45 -8.17
CA TYR A 165 20.80 7.81 -8.85
C TYR A 165 21.95 8.80 -8.97
N ASN A 166 22.91 8.70 -8.05
CA ASN A 166 24.15 9.47 -8.11
C ASN A 166 25.03 8.95 -9.27
N ARG A 167 25.15 9.76 -10.34
CA ARG A 167 26.21 9.61 -11.34
C ARG A 167 26.78 10.97 -11.77
N PHE A 168 27.93 11.28 -11.14
CA PHE A 168 29.13 11.95 -11.68
C PHE A 168 29.09 13.39 -12.22
N GLN A 169 29.83 14.28 -11.53
CA GLN A 169 30.74 15.29 -12.12
C GLN A 169 31.93 15.44 -11.14
N ARG A 170 33.14 14.93 -11.43
CA ARG A 170 34.27 15.67 -12.05
C ARG A 170 34.21 17.19 -11.85
N LEU A 171 35.03 17.67 -10.91
CA LEU A 171 36.02 18.73 -11.13
C LEU A 171 37.36 18.22 -10.60
#